data_AF-A0A254N6I4-F1
#
_entry.id   AF-A0A254N6I4-F1
#
_cell.length_a   1.000
_cell.length_b   1.000
_cell.length_c   1.000
_cell.angle_alpha   90.00
_cell.angle_beta   90.00
_cell.angle_gamma   90.00
#
_symmetry.space_group_name_H-M   'P 1'
#
loop_
_entity.id
_entity.type
_entity.pdbx_description
1 polymer ?
#
loop_
_entity_poly.entity_id
_entity_poly.type
_entity_poly.pdbx_seq_one_letter_code
_entity_poly.pdbx_strand_id
1 'polypeptide(L)'
;MLYAAPSLLTARPLPVADDQHVDADLDVALSTPHTVVVNAQLEVADAQQSSVELSLVIPRSQCRGERPRLPALLHAAQAAIARATRGGTLYQPRRLLTLVAGQPHLIAQF
;
A
#
# COMPACT_ATOMS: atom_id res chain seq x y z
N MET A 1 9.64 52.36 5.64
CA MET A 1 9.81 50.94 5.27
C MET A 1 8.81 50.10 6.04
N LEU A 2 7.71 49.69 5.40
CA LEU A 2 6.80 48.63 5.87
C LEU A 2 6.21 48.00 4.60
N TYR A 3 6.67 46.80 4.23
CA TYR A 3 6.09 46.00 3.15
C TYR A 3 5.05 45.05 3.78
N ALA A 4 3.78 45.25 3.46
CA ALA A 4 2.71 44.29 3.73
C ALA A 4 2.48 43.48 2.45
N ALA A 5 2.76 42.18 2.49
CA ALA A 5 2.44 41.25 1.41
C ALA A 5 0.99 40.73 1.60
N PRO A 6 0.13 40.75 0.56
CA PRO A 6 -1.21 40.19 0.67
C PRO A 6 -1.19 38.67 0.47
N SER A 7 -1.72 37.94 1.46
CA SER A 7 -2.04 36.51 1.37
C SER A 7 -3.26 36.30 0.48
N LEU A 8 -3.07 35.71 -0.69
CA LEU A 8 -4.16 35.22 -1.55
C LEU A 8 -4.05 33.70 -1.68
N LEU A 9 -4.63 32.96 -0.72
CA LEU A 9 -4.89 31.53 -0.87
C LEU A 9 -6.37 31.35 -1.23
N THR A 10 -6.68 31.62 -2.49
CA THR A 10 -7.95 31.29 -3.11
C THR A 10 -7.89 29.83 -3.55
N ALA A 11 -8.20 28.90 -2.65
CA ALA A 11 -8.38 27.49 -3.02
C ALA A 11 -9.68 27.35 -3.84
N ARG A 12 -9.54 27.20 -5.16
CA ARG A 12 -10.61 26.80 -6.07
C ARG A 12 -10.26 25.45 -6.71
N PRO A 13 -11.27 24.66 -7.12
CA PRO A 13 -11.42 23.25 -6.78
C PRO A 13 -10.76 22.33 -7.81
N LEU A 14 -10.34 21.15 -7.37
CA LEU A 14 -9.79 20.11 -8.25
C LEU A 14 -10.87 19.53 -9.17
N PRO A 15 -10.72 19.59 -10.49
CA PRO A 15 -11.50 18.78 -11.40
C PRO A 15 -10.90 17.37 -11.41
N VAL A 16 -11.57 16.40 -10.80
CA VAL A 16 -11.23 14.98 -10.97
C VAL A 16 -11.98 14.52 -12.22
N ALA A 17 -11.27 14.43 -13.34
CA ALA A 17 -11.79 13.86 -14.57
C ALA A 17 -11.88 12.33 -14.43
N ASP A 18 -12.99 11.77 -14.93
CA ASP A 18 -13.17 10.34 -15.17
C ASP A 18 -12.11 9.86 -16.17
N ASP A 19 -11.04 9.25 -15.69
CA ASP A 19 -10.18 8.40 -16.53
C ASP A 19 -9.95 7.06 -15.82
N GLN A 20 -10.85 6.14 -16.18
CA GLN A 20 -10.74 4.71 -15.93
C GLN A 20 -9.55 4.14 -16.70
N HIS A 21 -8.38 4.13 -16.07
CA HIS A 21 -7.33 3.14 -16.30
C HIS A 21 -6.56 2.96 -14.99
N VAL A 22 -7.07 2.08 -14.14
CA VAL A 22 -6.32 1.58 -12.99
C VAL A 22 -5.92 0.16 -13.32
N ASP A 23 -4.75 -0.01 -13.95
CA ASP A 23 -4.04 -1.28 -13.82
C ASP A 23 -2.60 -1.16 -14.32
N ALA A 24 -1.68 -1.74 -13.56
CA ALA A 24 -0.25 -1.91 -13.79
C ALA A 24 0.72 -0.75 -13.46
N ASP A 25 0.46 0.53 -13.77
CA ASP A 25 1.52 1.58 -13.62
C ASP A 25 1.54 2.27 -12.23
N LEU A 26 0.48 2.13 -11.44
CA LEU A 26 0.41 2.73 -10.09
C LEU A 26 1.36 2.04 -9.09
N ASP A 27 1.61 0.74 -9.28
CA ASP A 27 2.47 -0.09 -8.43
C ASP A 27 3.94 0.25 -8.61
N VAL A 28 4.31 0.68 -9.83
CA VAL A 28 5.63 1.20 -10.16
C VAL A 28 5.78 2.65 -9.72
N ALA A 29 4.73 3.47 -9.85
CA ALA A 29 4.76 4.89 -9.47
C ALA A 29 5.03 5.13 -7.97
N LEU A 30 4.58 4.23 -7.08
CA LEU A 30 4.91 4.30 -5.65
C LEU A 30 6.28 3.68 -5.30
N SER A 31 6.86 2.91 -6.22
CA SER A 31 8.14 2.24 -6.02
C SER A 31 9.32 3.19 -6.26
N THR A 32 9.71 3.92 -5.22
CA THR A 32 10.89 4.82 -5.24
C THR A 32 12.21 4.06 -5.44
N PRO A 33 13.32 4.73 -5.85
CA PRO A 33 14.67 4.13 -5.89
C PRO A 33 15.08 3.32 -4.65
N HIS A 34 14.46 3.58 -3.50
CA HIS A 34 14.76 2.91 -2.23
C HIS A 34 13.70 1.90 -1.76
N THR A 35 12.52 1.85 -2.38
CA THR A 35 11.39 1.02 -1.93
C THR A 35 10.68 0.35 -3.09
N VAL A 36 10.36 -0.93 -2.93
CA VAL A 36 9.37 -1.64 -3.76
C VAL A 36 8.05 -1.59 -3.03
N VAL A 37 6.99 -1.19 -3.72
CA VAL A 37 5.63 -1.27 -3.21
C VAL A 37 4.95 -2.44 -3.90
N VAL A 38 4.34 -3.33 -3.10
CA VAL A 38 3.61 -4.48 -3.61
C VAL A 38 2.18 -4.40 -3.10
N ASN A 39 1.22 -4.46 -4.01
CA ASN A 39 -0.19 -4.56 -3.64
C ASN A 39 -0.51 -5.92 -3.07
N ALA A 40 -1.38 -5.91 -2.07
CA ALA A 40 -1.85 -7.09 -1.40
C ALA A 40 -3.33 -6.96 -1.07
N GLN A 41 -4.03 -8.08 -1.06
CA GLN A 41 -5.39 -8.18 -0.56
C GLN A 41 -5.35 -8.98 0.73
N LEU A 42 -5.80 -8.36 1.81
CA LEU A 42 -6.01 -8.99 3.09
C LEU A 42 -7.45 -9.47 3.17
N GLU A 43 -7.64 -10.77 3.20
CA GLU A 43 -8.91 -11.34 3.59
C GLU A 43 -9.06 -11.29 5.11
N VAL A 44 -10.22 -10.85 5.55
CA VAL A 44 -10.58 -10.71 6.97
C VAL A 44 -11.85 -11.50 7.27
N ALA A 45 -12.01 -11.92 8.52
CA ALA A 45 -13.16 -12.72 8.94
C ALA A 45 -14.47 -11.92 9.15
N ASP A 46 -14.45 -10.61 8.91
CA ASP A 46 -15.58 -9.71 9.14
C ASP A 46 -16.70 -9.96 8.11
N ALA A 47 -17.96 -9.89 8.58
CA ALA A 47 -19.15 -10.15 7.77
C ALA A 47 -19.50 -8.99 6.84
N GLN A 48 -19.10 -7.75 7.18
CA GLN A 48 -19.38 -6.56 6.36
C GLN A 48 -18.32 -6.30 5.29
N GLN A 49 -17.08 -6.73 5.51
CA GLN A 49 -15.99 -6.51 4.57
C GLN A 49 -15.09 -7.73 4.57
N SER A 50 -15.12 -8.51 3.49
CA SER A 50 -14.37 -9.77 3.39
C SER A 50 -12.93 -9.60 2.91
N SER A 51 -12.60 -8.44 2.32
CA SER A 51 -11.28 -8.12 1.78
C SER A 51 -10.92 -6.65 1.96
N VAL A 52 -9.64 -6.39 2.24
CA VAL A 52 -9.03 -5.07 2.42
C VAL A 52 -7.79 -4.98 1.55
N GLU A 53 -7.73 -3.98 0.67
CA GLU A 53 -6.51 -3.71 -0.10
C GLU A 53 -5.43 -3.06 0.76
N LEU A 54 -4.21 -3.56 0.64
CA LEU A 54 -3.04 -3.14 1.39
C LEU A 54 -1.86 -2.89 0.45
N SER A 55 -1.02 -1.93 0.84
CA SER A 55 0.28 -1.72 0.21
C SER A 55 1.41 -2.18 1.13
N LEU A 56 2.20 -3.14 0.64
CA LEU A 56 3.41 -3.63 1.29
C LEU A 56 4.59 -2.77 0.84
N VAL A 57 5.21 -2.05 1.77
CA VAL A 57 6.37 -1.20 1.48
C VAL A 57 7.63 -1.95 1.90
N ILE A 58 8.49 -2.28 0.94
CA ILE A 58 9.67 -3.11 1.15
C ILE A 58 10.92 -2.34 0.73
N PRO A 59 11.94 -2.18 1.61
CA PRO A 59 13.19 -1.55 1.22
C PRO A 59 13.90 -2.35 0.12
N ARG A 60 14.38 -1.68 -0.93
CA ARG A 60 15.10 -2.31 -2.06
C ARG A 60 16.37 -3.03 -1.64
N SER A 61 16.99 -2.63 -0.53
CA SER A 61 18.12 -3.36 0.10
C SER A 61 17.76 -4.79 0.52
N GLN A 62 16.48 -5.09 0.71
CA GLN A 62 15.95 -6.40 1.06
C GLN A 62 15.37 -7.15 -0.15
N CYS A 63 15.56 -6.61 -1.36
CA CYS A 63 15.13 -7.20 -2.62
C CYS A 63 16.33 -7.74 -3.42
N ARG A 64 16.04 -8.59 -4.41
CA ARG A 64 16.93 -8.96 -5.51
C ARG A 64 16.28 -8.45 -6.80
N GLY A 65 16.67 -7.26 -7.25
CA GLY A 65 15.92 -6.52 -8.27
C GLY A 65 14.54 -6.14 -7.73
N GLU A 66 13.47 -6.51 -8.44
CA GLU A 66 12.08 -6.28 -8.02
C GLU A 66 11.52 -7.37 -7.11
N ARG A 67 12.32 -8.40 -6.80
CA ARG A 67 11.87 -9.53 -5.98
C ARG A 67 12.27 -9.33 -4.52
N PRO A 68 11.35 -9.01 -3.59
CA PRO A 68 11.62 -9.02 -2.17
C PRO A 68 12.07 -10.41 -1.71
N ARG A 69 13.01 -10.44 -0.76
CA ARG A 69 13.33 -11.66 -0.01
C ARG A 69 12.11 -12.03 0.85
N LEU A 70 11.88 -13.33 1.04
CA LEU A 70 10.74 -13.83 1.82
C LEU A 70 10.60 -13.18 3.21
N PRO A 71 11.68 -13.04 4.03
CA PRO A 71 11.55 -12.36 5.33
C PRO A 71 11.09 -10.90 5.21
N ALA A 72 11.54 -10.18 4.19
CA ALA A 72 11.16 -8.79 3.94
C ALA A 72 9.68 -8.66 3.58
N LEU A 73 9.18 -9.59 2.75
CA LEU A 73 7.78 -9.68 2.39
C LEU A 73 6.89 -9.96 3.62
N LEU A 74 7.29 -10.91 4.45
CA LEU A 74 6.57 -11.26 5.69
C LEU A 74 6.54 -10.09 6.69
N HIS A 75 7.67 -9.42 6.90
CA HIS A 75 7.73 -8.24 7.76
C HIS A 75 6.85 -7.09 7.23
N ALA A 76 6.88 -6.83 5.92
CA ALA A 76 6.03 -5.81 5.32
C ALA A 76 4.54 -6.15 5.42
N ALA A 77 4.18 -7.44 5.25
CA ALA A 77 2.82 -7.94 5.45
C ALA A 77 2.35 -7.73 6.90
N GLN A 78 3.15 -8.13 7.89
CA GLN A 78 2.83 -7.90 9.31
C GLN A 78 2.65 -6.42 9.61
N ALA A 79 3.55 -5.56 9.14
CA ALA A 79 3.45 -4.11 9.33
C ALA A 79 2.22 -3.52 8.64
N ALA A 80 1.83 -4.01 7.46
CA ALA A 80 0.63 -3.56 6.75
C ALA A 80 -0.64 -3.99 7.47
N ILE A 81 -0.71 -5.24 7.94
CA ILE A 81 -1.83 -5.76 8.71
C ILE A 81 -1.97 -5.03 10.03
N ALA A 82 -0.87 -4.79 10.76
CA ALA A 82 -0.91 -4.04 12.01
C ALA A 82 -1.47 -2.62 11.81
N ARG A 83 -1.09 -1.94 10.71
CA ARG A 83 -1.64 -0.63 10.34
C ARG A 83 -3.13 -0.70 10.00
N ALA A 84 -3.55 -1.66 9.18
CA ALA A 84 -4.93 -1.80 8.73
C ALA A 84 -5.90 -2.21 9.84
N THR A 85 -5.43 -3.07 10.75
CA THR A 85 -6.23 -3.58 11.87
C THR A 85 -6.16 -2.67 13.11
N ARG A 86 -5.38 -1.58 13.07
CA ARG A 86 -4.96 -0.79 14.25
C ARG A 86 -4.46 -1.67 15.42
N GLY A 87 -3.69 -2.71 15.10
CA GLY A 87 -3.19 -3.67 16.10
C GLY A 87 -4.22 -4.72 16.53
N GLY A 88 -5.08 -5.17 15.61
CA GLY A 88 -6.03 -6.28 15.83
C GLY A 88 -7.42 -5.88 16.35
N THR A 89 -7.74 -4.59 16.40
CA THR A 89 -9.00 -4.11 16.99
C THR A 89 -10.15 -3.98 16.00
N LEU A 90 -9.86 -3.91 14.69
CA LEU A 90 -10.87 -3.66 13.66
C LEU A 90 -11.22 -4.89 12.82
N TYR A 91 -10.23 -5.73 12.51
CA TYR A 91 -10.43 -6.90 11.66
C TYR A 91 -9.61 -8.08 12.16
N GLN A 92 -10.15 -9.28 12.00
CA GLN A 92 -9.42 -10.52 12.24
C GLN A 92 -8.81 -11.03 10.92
N PRO A 93 -7.48 -10.88 10.71
CA PRO A 93 -6.83 -11.26 9.47
C PRO A 93 -6.84 -12.78 9.29
N ARG A 94 -7.12 -13.25 8.06
CA ARG A 94 -7.15 -14.68 7.71
C ARG A 94 -6.06 -15.09 6.76
N ARG A 95 -5.91 -14.36 5.66
CA ARG A 95 -4.86 -14.59 4.66
C ARG A 95 -4.60 -13.32 3.88
N LEU A 96 -3.38 -13.17 3.42
CA LEU A 96 -2.91 -12.07 2.61
C LEU A 96 -2.42 -12.63 1.28
N LEU A 97 -3.02 -12.15 0.20
CA LEU A 97 -2.73 -12.51 -1.17
C LEU A 97 -1.95 -11.36 -1.81
N THR A 98 -0.85 -11.65 -2.50
CA THR A 98 -0.04 -10.63 -3.16
C THR A 98 0.66 -11.20 -4.38
N LEU A 99 0.99 -10.35 -5.35
CA LEU A 99 1.73 -10.72 -6.55
C LEU A 99 3.14 -10.13 -6.47
N VAL A 100 4.15 -11.00 -6.47
CA VAL A 100 5.55 -10.59 -6.46
C VAL A 100 6.19 -11.01 -7.77
N ALA A 101 6.61 -10.03 -8.58
CA ALA A 101 7.17 -10.27 -9.92
C ALA A 101 6.30 -11.22 -10.77
N GLY A 102 4.98 -11.02 -10.75
CA GLY A 102 3.99 -11.83 -11.46
C GLY A 102 3.69 -13.20 -10.85
N GLN A 103 4.25 -13.53 -9.67
CA GLN A 103 3.99 -14.80 -8.98
C GLN A 103 3.09 -14.59 -7.76
N PRO A 104 1.99 -15.35 -7.62
CA PRO A 104 1.09 -15.25 -6.47
C PRO A 104 1.76 -15.80 -5.21
N HIS A 105 1.64 -15.04 -4.12
CA HIS A 105 2.09 -15.41 -2.79
C HIS A 105 0.91 -15.32 -1.83
N LEU A 106 0.73 -16.41 -1.06
CA LEU A 106 -0.28 -16.50 -0.01
C LEU A 106 0.42 -16.56 1.34
N ILE A 107 0.10 -15.59 2.21
CA ILE A 107 0.61 -15.50 3.58
C ILE A 107 -0.58 -15.72 4.51
N ALA A 108 -0.56 -16.79 5.31
CA ALA A 108 -1.65 -17.15 6.23
C ALA A 108 -1.19 -17.26 7.71
N GLN A 109 0.08 -16.94 7.99
CA GLN A 109 0.63 -16.94 9.33
C GLN A 109 0.85 -15.48 9.76
N PHE A 110 0.13 -15.06 10.80
CA PHE A 110 0.17 -13.71 11.35
C PHE A 110 0.44 -13.76 12.85
#